data_AF-A0A7C3WL14-F1
#
_entry.id   AF-A0A7C3WL14-F1
#
_cell.length_a   1.000
_cell.length_b   1.000
_cell.length_c   1.000
_cell.angle_alpha   90.00
_cell.angle_beta   90.00
_cell.angle_gamma   90.00
#
_symmetry.space_group_name_H-M   'P 1'
#
loop_
_entity.id
_entity.type
_entity.pdbx_description
1 polymer ?
#
loop_
_entity_poly.entity_id
_entity_poly.type
_entity_poly.pdbx_seq_one_letter_code
_entity_poly.pdbx_strand_id
1 'polypeptide(L)'
;MHSSVTALLGEAAEVLSPRVFRASVHTLEFVERRRTSLDYAFRQVSQKVSLKGEEVRAAYILARYALLTIGASKYLLQAHGLEEAPLRRRAAFYVALPLVLHAPEGLGRVASARGGLLTNRMLSILRNVSLDLLERVAEALQVHEALSLKYSIPPLLSRRLVELLGARGAEKLASSLRQKVCLDQVHEP
;
A
#
# COMPACT_ATOMS: atom_id res chain seq x y z
N MET A 1 -13.16 11.93 -2.19
CA MET A 1 -12.26 11.02 -1.43
C MET A 1 -10.83 11.00 -1.96
N HIS A 2 -10.59 11.11 -3.28
CA HIS A 2 -9.21 11.19 -3.81
C HIS A 2 -8.39 12.35 -3.21
N SER A 3 -9.00 13.52 -2.95
CA SER A 3 -8.27 14.67 -2.39
C SER A 3 -7.70 14.43 -1.00
N SER A 4 -8.39 13.66 -0.13
CA SER A 4 -7.91 13.38 1.23
C SER A 4 -6.75 12.38 1.26
N VAL A 5 -6.81 11.34 0.40
CA VAL A 5 -5.71 10.37 0.27
C VAL A 5 -4.47 11.05 -0.31
N THR A 6 -4.64 11.83 -1.36
CA THR A 6 -3.56 12.62 -1.97
C THR A 6 -2.97 13.62 -0.99
N ALA A 7 -3.78 14.29 -0.17
CA ALA A 7 -3.28 15.20 0.86
C ALA A 7 -2.44 14.47 1.93
N LEU A 8 -2.95 13.39 2.51
CA LEU A 8 -2.22 12.63 3.54
C LEU A 8 -0.93 12.00 3.03
N LEU A 9 -0.94 11.46 1.80
CA LEU A 9 0.26 10.91 1.17
C LEU A 9 1.22 12.01 0.71
N GLY A 10 0.73 13.19 0.34
CA GLY A 10 1.53 14.38 0.07
C GLY A 10 2.26 14.86 1.31
N GLU A 11 1.55 15.04 2.44
CA GLU A 11 2.14 15.36 3.75
C GLU A 11 3.21 14.33 4.14
N ALA A 12 2.90 13.04 4.01
CA ALA A 12 3.86 11.98 4.31
C ALA A 12 5.07 11.96 3.36
N ALA A 13 4.90 12.40 2.11
CA ALA A 13 5.99 12.48 1.13
C ALA A 13 6.97 13.61 1.44
N GLU A 14 6.50 14.74 1.99
CA GLU A 14 7.38 15.85 2.38
C GLU A 14 8.35 15.47 3.51
N VAL A 15 7.87 14.66 4.46
CA VAL A 15 8.67 14.18 5.60
C VAL A 15 9.40 12.86 5.25
N LEU A 16 9.37 12.41 3.99
CA LEU A 16 9.94 11.13 3.60
C LEU A 16 11.47 11.14 3.68
N SER A 17 12.00 10.53 4.73
CA SER A 17 13.43 10.23 4.89
C SER A 17 13.71 8.73 4.69
N PRO A 18 14.98 8.32 4.48
CA PRO A 18 15.33 6.90 4.48
C PRO A 18 14.92 6.16 5.76
N ARG A 19 14.87 6.88 6.89
CA ARG A 19 14.46 6.35 8.19
C ARG A 19 12.95 6.09 8.23
N VAL A 20 12.14 7.06 7.83
CA VAL A 20 10.68 6.94 7.70
C VAL A 20 10.33 5.79 6.77
N PHE A 21 10.95 5.77 5.58
CA PHE A 21 10.71 4.70 4.60
C PHE A 21 11.04 3.33 5.20
N ARG A 22 12.22 3.15 5.81
CA ARG A 22 12.61 1.89 6.47
C ARG A 22 11.65 1.46 7.57
N ALA A 23 11.16 2.40 8.39
CA ALA A 23 10.20 2.09 9.44
C ALA A 23 8.87 1.56 8.86
N SER A 24 8.36 2.18 7.81
CA SER A 24 7.17 1.69 7.09
C SER A 24 7.41 0.30 6.49
N VAL A 25 8.57 0.08 5.85
CA VAL A 25 8.94 -1.23 5.29
C VAL A 25 9.01 -2.30 6.38
N HIS A 26 9.68 -2.01 7.50
CA HIS A 26 9.79 -2.94 8.62
C HIS A 26 8.43 -3.25 9.24
N THR A 27 7.53 -2.28 9.29
CA THR A 27 6.16 -2.49 9.78
C THR A 27 5.45 -3.52 8.91
N LEU A 28 5.48 -3.39 7.58
CA LEU A 28 4.85 -4.38 6.69
C LEU A 28 5.56 -5.73 6.69
N GLU A 29 6.90 -5.74 6.73
CA GLU A 29 7.69 -6.96 6.88
C GLU A 29 7.28 -7.71 8.15
N PHE A 30 7.02 -6.99 9.24
CA PHE A 30 6.55 -7.57 10.50
C PHE A 30 5.13 -8.11 10.40
N VAL A 31 4.20 -7.33 9.82
CA VAL A 31 2.82 -7.78 9.55
C VAL A 31 2.81 -9.09 8.77
N GLU A 32 3.56 -9.18 7.66
CA GLU A 32 3.59 -10.40 6.84
C GLU A 32 4.25 -11.58 7.55
N ARG A 33 5.35 -11.36 8.29
CA ARG A 33 6.04 -12.46 9.01
C ARG A 33 5.27 -12.99 10.20
N ARG A 34 4.63 -12.10 10.96
CA ARG A 34 4.03 -12.45 12.26
C ARG A 34 2.51 -12.56 12.19
N ARG A 35 1.88 -12.20 11.07
CA ARG A 35 0.42 -12.22 10.86
C ARG A 35 -0.32 -11.41 11.93
N THR A 36 0.22 -10.24 12.26
CA THR A 36 -0.31 -9.33 13.30
C THR A 36 -1.03 -8.13 12.69
N SER A 37 -1.77 -7.39 13.51
CA SER A 37 -2.35 -6.11 13.09
C SER A 37 -1.27 -5.06 12.77
N LEU A 38 -1.65 -4.06 11.96
CA LEU A 38 -0.81 -2.91 11.64
C LEU A 38 -0.36 -2.16 12.90
N ASP A 39 -1.29 -1.86 13.81
CA ASP A 39 -0.99 -1.07 15.02
C ASP A 39 0.01 -1.78 15.93
N TYR A 40 -0.17 -3.10 16.09
CA TYR A 40 0.76 -3.89 16.88
C TYR A 40 2.14 -3.91 16.23
N ALA A 41 2.22 -4.20 14.93
CA ALA A 41 3.48 -4.22 14.19
C ALA A 41 4.18 -2.85 14.23
N PHE A 42 3.43 -1.77 14.03
CA PHE A 42 3.96 -0.42 14.06
C PHE A 42 4.50 -0.06 15.43
N ARG A 43 3.78 -0.39 16.52
CA ARG A 43 4.26 -0.19 17.89
C ARG A 43 5.59 -0.90 18.13
N GLN A 44 5.72 -2.16 17.68
CA GLN A 44 6.96 -2.94 17.82
C GLN A 44 8.13 -2.35 17.02
N VAL A 45 7.86 -1.76 15.85
CA VAL A 45 8.90 -1.14 15.02
C VAL A 45 9.30 0.24 15.55
N SER A 46 8.33 1.05 15.99
CA SER A 46 8.58 2.39 16.54
C SER A 46 9.37 2.36 17.85
N GLN A 47 9.28 1.27 18.64
CA GLN A 47 10.17 1.06 19.78
C GLN A 47 11.65 0.88 19.38
N LYS A 48 11.91 0.39 18.16
CA LYS A 48 13.26 0.11 17.64
C LYS A 48 13.81 1.25 16.80
N VAL A 49 12.93 2.03 16.17
CA VAL A 49 13.29 3.15 15.31
C VAL A 49 12.88 4.44 16.03
N SER A 50 13.84 5.24 16.50
CA SER A 50 13.59 6.51 17.21
C SER A 50 13.05 7.63 16.28
N LEU A 51 11.91 7.41 15.64
CA LEU A 51 11.15 8.41 14.91
C LEU A 51 10.60 9.47 15.87
N LYS A 52 10.43 10.71 15.41
CA LYS A 52 9.86 11.80 16.22
C LYS A 52 8.79 12.57 15.46
N GLY A 53 7.78 13.06 16.18
CA GLY A 53 6.76 13.98 15.66
C GLY A 53 6.13 13.48 14.36
N GLU A 54 6.25 14.29 13.31
CA GLU A 54 5.67 14.02 11.98
C GLU A 54 6.23 12.75 11.32
N GLU A 55 7.46 12.33 11.63
CA GLU A 55 8.03 11.09 11.08
C GLU A 55 7.22 9.86 11.50
N VAL A 56 6.69 9.85 12.73
CA VAL A 56 5.87 8.74 13.25
C VAL A 56 4.57 8.67 12.46
N ARG A 57 3.90 9.82 12.30
CA ARG A 57 2.65 9.93 11.55
C ARG A 57 2.85 9.53 10.09
N ALA A 58 3.89 10.05 9.44
CA ALA A 58 4.24 9.69 8.07
C ALA A 58 4.50 8.18 7.92
N ALA A 59 5.31 7.60 8.80
CA ALA A 59 5.64 6.16 8.71
C ALA A 59 4.39 5.26 8.84
N TYR A 60 3.47 5.62 9.74
CA TYR A 60 2.21 4.91 9.93
C TYR A 60 1.29 5.05 8.70
N ILE A 61 1.09 6.28 8.21
CA ILE A 61 0.29 6.57 7.02
C ILE A 61 0.78 5.74 5.84
N LEU A 62 2.09 5.74 5.59
CA LEU A 62 2.69 4.98 4.50
C LEU A 62 2.45 3.47 4.63
N ALA A 63 2.62 2.90 5.82
CA ALA A 63 2.34 1.49 6.05
C ALA A 63 0.84 1.14 5.88
N ARG A 64 -0.06 2.01 6.35
CA ARG A 64 -1.51 1.85 6.18
C ARG A 64 -1.91 1.85 4.71
N TYR A 65 -1.47 2.85 3.95
CA TYR A 65 -1.82 2.95 2.52
C TYR A 65 -1.18 1.86 1.68
N ALA A 66 -0.01 1.36 2.08
CA ALA A 66 0.60 0.20 1.45
C ALA A 66 -0.28 -1.06 1.61
N LEU A 67 -0.89 -1.29 2.78
CA LEU A 67 -1.84 -2.38 2.97
C LEU A 67 -3.11 -2.19 2.14
N LEU A 68 -3.62 -0.96 2.06
CA LEU A 68 -4.80 -0.64 1.24
C LEU A 68 -4.56 -0.78 -0.27
N THR A 69 -3.30 -0.75 -0.71
CA THR A 69 -2.88 -0.89 -2.12
C THR A 69 -2.06 -2.16 -2.38
N ILE A 70 -2.04 -3.11 -1.42
CA ILE A 70 -1.21 -4.31 -1.51
C ILE A 70 -1.64 -5.23 -2.66
N GLY A 71 -2.93 -5.21 -3.04
CA GLY A 71 -3.46 -5.97 -4.18
C GLY A 71 -2.80 -5.57 -5.49
N ALA A 72 -2.85 -4.28 -5.82
CA ALA A 72 -2.16 -3.71 -6.98
C ALA A 72 -0.64 -3.96 -6.92
N SER A 73 -0.05 -3.84 -5.73
CA SER A 73 1.39 -4.09 -5.58
C SER A 73 1.78 -5.54 -5.86
N LYS A 74 1.02 -6.50 -5.33
CA LYS A 74 1.24 -7.93 -5.56
C LYS A 74 1.05 -8.29 -7.03
N TYR A 75 -0.01 -7.76 -7.65
CA TYR A 75 -0.26 -7.93 -9.08
C TYR A 75 0.94 -7.45 -9.92
N LEU A 76 1.43 -6.22 -9.69
CA LEU A 76 2.55 -5.67 -10.43
C LEU A 76 3.83 -6.49 -10.24
N LEU A 77 4.13 -6.90 -9.01
CA LEU A 77 5.29 -7.76 -8.77
C LEU A 77 5.16 -9.09 -9.52
N GLN A 78 3.99 -9.71 -9.51
CA GLN A 78 3.73 -10.97 -10.21
C GLN A 78 3.85 -10.81 -11.73
N ALA A 79 3.20 -9.78 -12.30
CA ALA A 79 3.26 -9.48 -13.74
C ALA A 79 4.68 -9.24 -14.25
N HIS A 80 5.61 -8.87 -13.37
CA HIS A 80 7.01 -8.66 -13.68
C HIS A 80 7.94 -9.77 -13.14
N GLY A 81 7.42 -10.91 -12.66
CA GLY A 81 8.22 -12.05 -12.18
C GLY A 81 9.05 -11.73 -10.93
N LEU A 82 8.52 -10.93 -10.03
CA LEU A 82 9.15 -10.47 -8.78
C LEU A 82 8.34 -10.88 -7.53
N GLU A 83 7.37 -11.79 -7.64
CA GLU A 83 6.60 -12.31 -6.50
C GLU A 83 7.48 -13.00 -5.44
N GLU A 84 8.56 -13.66 -5.88
CA GLU A 84 9.52 -14.37 -5.04
C GLU A 84 10.68 -13.47 -4.57
N ALA A 85 10.62 -12.16 -4.83
CA ALA A 85 11.62 -11.24 -4.31
C ALA A 85 11.66 -11.30 -2.77
N PRO A 86 12.83 -11.02 -2.14
CA PRO A 86 12.95 -11.02 -0.69
C PRO A 86 11.87 -10.17 -0.04
N LEU A 87 11.24 -10.69 1.03
CA LEU A 87 10.07 -10.07 1.66
C LEU A 87 10.26 -8.57 1.93
N ARG A 88 11.44 -8.18 2.43
CA ARG A 88 11.76 -6.77 2.71
C ARG A 88 11.70 -5.89 1.46
N ARG A 89 12.13 -6.40 0.29
CA ARG A 89 12.06 -5.67 -0.98
C ARG A 89 10.62 -5.57 -1.49
N ARG A 90 9.82 -6.62 -1.30
CA ARG A 90 8.37 -6.58 -1.61
C ARG A 90 7.64 -5.59 -0.71
N ALA A 91 7.90 -5.62 0.59
CA ALA A 91 7.40 -4.63 1.54
C ALA A 91 7.80 -3.20 1.16
N ALA A 92 9.04 -2.99 0.70
CA ALA A 92 9.48 -1.69 0.18
C ALA A 92 8.69 -1.26 -1.05
N PHE A 93 8.40 -2.20 -1.96
CA PHE A 93 7.57 -1.93 -3.14
C PHE A 93 6.13 -1.55 -2.73
N TYR A 94 5.56 -2.25 -1.74
CA TYR A 94 4.22 -1.96 -1.22
C TYR A 94 4.13 -0.56 -0.63
N VAL A 95 5.17 -0.13 0.11
CA VAL A 95 5.25 1.23 0.68
C VAL A 95 5.40 2.29 -0.41
N ALA A 96 6.18 2.00 -1.46
CA ALA A 96 6.47 2.95 -2.52
C ALA A 96 5.30 3.18 -3.48
N LEU A 97 4.53 2.15 -3.82
CA LEU A 97 3.46 2.25 -4.81
C LEU A 97 2.42 3.36 -4.51
N PRO A 98 1.81 3.44 -3.31
CA PRO A 98 0.80 4.46 -3.03
C PRO A 98 1.37 5.88 -3.11
N LEU A 99 2.63 6.09 -2.71
CA LEU A 99 3.31 7.37 -2.87
C LEU A 99 3.42 7.76 -4.34
N VAL A 100 3.84 6.84 -5.19
CA VAL A 100 4.01 7.09 -6.63
C VAL A 100 2.67 7.34 -7.32
N LEU A 101 1.61 6.65 -6.92
CA LEU A 101 0.29 6.81 -7.52
C LEU A 101 -0.45 8.09 -7.10
N HIS A 102 -0.13 8.63 -5.93
CA HIS A 102 -0.95 9.69 -5.32
C HIS A 102 -0.21 10.99 -4.98
N ALA A 103 1.13 11.01 -4.99
CA ALA A 103 1.92 12.22 -4.73
C ALA A 103 2.65 12.68 -6.01
N PRO A 104 2.52 13.95 -6.44
CA PRO A 104 3.15 14.49 -7.65
C PRO A 104 4.67 14.27 -7.75
N GLU A 105 5.37 14.17 -6.63
CA GLU A 105 6.83 13.91 -6.57
C GLU A 105 7.19 12.52 -6.01
N GLY A 106 6.20 11.63 -5.83
CA GLY A 106 6.35 10.38 -5.08
C GLY A 106 7.51 9.51 -5.58
N LEU A 107 7.70 9.42 -6.90
CA LEU A 107 8.78 8.63 -7.50
C LEU A 107 10.17 9.20 -7.15
N GLY A 108 10.34 10.52 -7.24
CA GLY A 108 11.61 11.18 -6.92
C GLY A 108 11.96 11.00 -5.44
N ARG A 109 10.98 11.24 -4.55
CA ARG A 109 11.15 11.08 -3.10
C ARG A 109 11.47 9.62 -2.73
N VAL A 110 10.77 8.64 -3.30
CA VAL A 110 11.05 7.21 -3.10
C VAL A 110 12.45 6.84 -3.62
N ALA A 111 12.85 7.32 -4.80
CA ALA A 111 14.16 7.01 -5.37
C ALA A 111 15.31 7.47 -4.48
N SER A 112 15.15 8.62 -3.80
CA SER A 112 16.10 9.15 -2.82
C SER A 112 16.05 8.41 -1.48
N ALA A 113 14.85 8.05 -1.00
CA ALA A 113 14.67 7.45 0.33
C ALA A 113 14.93 5.93 0.39
N ARG A 114 14.85 5.20 -0.74
CA ARG A 114 14.85 3.72 -0.75
C ARG A 114 16.05 3.04 -0.07
N GLY A 115 17.22 3.70 -0.02
CA GLY A 115 18.44 3.19 0.63
C GLY A 115 18.80 1.73 0.28
N GLY A 116 18.63 1.31 -0.99
CA GLY A 116 18.92 -0.04 -1.48
C GLY A 116 17.77 -1.07 -1.34
N LEU A 117 16.65 -0.70 -0.72
CA LEU A 117 15.51 -1.61 -0.52
C LEU A 117 14.70 -1.90 -1.79
N LEU A 118 14.70 -0.97 -2.74
CA LEU A 118 14.13 -1.16 -4.06
C LEU A 118 15.25 -1.39 -5.08
N THR A 119 15.08 -2.34 -5.98
CA THR A 119 16.00 -2.52 -7.12
C THR A 119 15.69 -1.50 -8.22
N ASN A 120 16.60 -1.31 -9.17
CA ASN A 120 16.34 -0.45 -10.33
C ASN A 120 15.19 -1.00 -11.20
N ARG A 121 15.04 -2.33 -11.27
CA ARG A 121 13.90 -2.98 -11.92
C ARG A 121 12.57 -2.60 -11.25
N MET A 122 12.51 -2.65 -9.91
CA MET A 122 11.32 -2.22 -9.16
C MET A 122 11.01 -0.73 -9.35
N LEU A 123 12.03 0.14 -9.37
CA LEU A 123 11.84 1.55 -9.70
C LEU A 123 11.32 1.77 -11.12
N SER A 124 11.76 0.95 -12.09
CA SER A 124 11.25 1.03 -13.45
C SER A 124 9.77 0.67 -13.53
N ILE A 125 9.30 -0.30 -12.74
CA ILE A 125 7.87 -0.64 -12.65
C ILE A 125 7.11 0.56 -12.07
N LEU A 126 7.59 1.13 -10.96
CA LEU A 126 6.98 2.30 -10.34
C LEU A 126 6.96 3.53 -11.26
N ARG A 127 7.95 3.72 -12.13
CA ARG A 127 7.97 4.83 -13.09
C ARG A 127 6.84 4.72 -14.13
N ASN A 128 6.46 3.51 -14.50
CA ASN A 128 5.57 3.25 -15.61
C ASN A 128 4.13 2.94 -15.17
N VAL A 129 3.84 2.99 -13.87
CA VAL A 129 2.50 2.73 -13.33
C VAL A 129 1.72 4.03 -13.15
N SER A 130 0.44 4.00 -13.48
CA SER A 130 -0.52 5.05 -13.21
C SER A 130 -1.85 4.46 -12.73
N LEU A 131 -2.73 5.29 -12.18
CA LEU A 131 -4.08 4.86 -11.80
C LEU A 131 -4.86 4.38 -13.04
N ASP A 132 -4.81 5.13 -14.14
CA ASP A 132 -5.47 4.77 -15.40
C ASP A 132 -4.98 3.43 -15.95
N LEU A 133 -3.67 3.12 -15.84
CA LEU A 133 -3.13 1.83 -16.24
C LEU A 133 -3.73 0.70 -15.39
N LEU A 134 -3.76 0.87 -14.07
CA LEU A 134 -4.31 -0.13 -13.15
C LEU A 134 -5.81 -0.33 -13.38
N GLU A 135 -6.54 0.72 -13.73
CA GLU A 135 -7.96 0.65 -14.08
C GLU A 135 -8.19 -0.16 -15.35
N ARG A 136 -7.47 0.15 -16.43
CA ARG A 136 -7.55 -0.60 -17.70
C ARG A 136 -7.18 -2.08 -17.53
N VAL A 137 -6.14 -2.34 -16.74
CA VAL A 137 -5.75 -3.72 -16.42
C VAL A 137 -6.90 -4.43 -15.69
N ALA A 138 -7.50 -3.79 -14.70
CA ALA A 138 -8.60 -4.38 -13.94
C ALA A 138 -9.86 -4.62 -14.79
N GLU A 139 -10.12 -3.80 -15.81
CA GLU A 139 -11.21 -4.01 -16.77
C GLU A 139 -11.00 -5.25 -17.64
N ALA A 140 -9.76 -5.63 -17.90
CA ALA A 140 -9.41 -6.81 -18.69
C ALA A 140 -9.38 -8.12 -17.86
N LEU A 141 -9.45 -8.02 -16.53
CA LEU A 141 -9.38 -9.17 -15.63
C LEU A 141 -10.75 -9.79 -15.35
N GLN A 142 -10.76 -11.03 -14.86
CA GLN A 142 -11.99 -11.59 -14.30
C GLN A 142 -12.42 -10.78 -13.07
N VAL A 143 -13.73 -10.69 -12.83
CA VAL A 143 -14.29 -9.82 -11.77
C VAL A 143 -13.61 -10.02 -10.41
N HIS A 144 -13.36 -11.26 -10.00
CA HIS A 144 -12.72 -11.52 -8.71
C HIS A 144 -11.25 -11.10 -8.66
N GLU A 145 -10.51 -11.19 -9.77
CA GLU A 145 -9.14 -10.70 -9.87
C GLU A 145 -9.10 -9.16 -9.86
N ALA A 146 -10.05 -8.54 -10.58
CA ALA A 146 -10.24 -7.09 -10.57
C ALA A 146 -10.53 -6.56 -9.15
N LEU A 147 -11.34 -7.27 -8.36
CA LEU A 147 -11.59 -6.91 -6.96
C LEU A 147 -10.30 -6.99 -6.11
N SER A 148 -9.50 -8.02 -6.32
CA SER A 148 -8.22 -8.17 -5.62
C SER A 148 -7.25 -7.05 -5.96
N LEU A 149 -7.17 -6.65 -7.23
CA LEU A 149 -6.34 -5.55 -7.68
C LEU A 149 -6.83 -4.20 -7.14
N LYS A 150 -8.12 -3.87 -7.32
CA LYS A 150 -8.72 -2.57 -7.00
C LYS A 150 -8.90 -2.31 -5.51
N TYR A 151 -9.23 -3.34 -4.73
CA TYR A 151 -9.66 -3.21 -3.34
C TYR A 151 -8.76 -3.98 -2.37
N SER A 152 -7.67 -4.57 -2.85
CA SER A 152 -6.72 -5.33 -2.01
C SER A 152 -7.36 -6.49 -1.24
N ILE A 153 -8.45 -7.06 -1.78
CA ILE A 153 -9.13 -8.21 -1.20
C ILE A 153 -8.38 -9.49 -1.59
N PRO A 154 -8.07 -10.42 -0.66
CA PRO A 154 -7.39 -11.67 -1.00
C PRO A 154 -8.14 -12.47 -2.09
N PRO A 155 -7.45 -13.11 -3.06
CA PRO A 155 -8.10 -13.78 -4.20
C PRO A 155 -9.18 -14.79 -3.83
N LEU A 156 -8.93 -15.61 -2.79
CA LEU A 156 -9.91 -16.57 -2.29
C LEU A 156 -11.19 -15.86 -1.81
N LEU A 157 -11.05 -14.75 -1.09
CA LEU A 157 -12.18 -13.97 -0.60
C LEU A 157 -12.89 -13.26 -1.74
N SER A 158 -12.17 -12.65 -2.69
CA SER A 158 -12.76 -12.04 -3.88
C SER A 158 -13.63 -13.03 -4.65
N ARG A 159 -13.12 -14.26 -4.86
CA ARG A 159 -13.85 -15.32 -5.54
C ARG A 159 -15.14 -15.68 -4.79
N ARG A 160 -15.05 -15.90 -3.47
CA ARG A 160 -16.23 -16.19 -2.64
C ARG A 160 -17.25 -15.07 -2.64
N LEU A 161 -16.82 -13.80 -2.63
CA LEU A 161 -17.73 -12.67 -2.69
C LEU A 161 -18.50 -12.64 -4.02
N VAL A 162 -17.83 -12.89 -5.13
CA VAL A 162 -18.47 -12.95 -6.45
C VAL A 162 -19.44 -14.14 -6.55
N GLU A 163 -19.06 -15.31 -6.02
CA GLU A 163 -19.92 -16.50 -5.98
C GLU A 163 -21.21 -16.26 -5.17
N LEU A 164 -21.13 -15.54 -4.05
CA LEU A 164 -22.27 -15.33 -3.15
C LEU A 164 -23.15 -14.13 -3.52
N LEU A 165 -22.56 -13.05 -4.03
CA LEU A 165 -23.25 -11.76 -4.22
C LEU A 165 -23.40 -11.35 -5.69
N GLY A 166 -22.80 -12.13 -6.61
CA GLY A 166 -22.60 -11.71 -7.99
C GLY A 166 -21.60 -10.55 -8.12
N ALA A 167 -21.28 -10.19 -9.36
CA ALA A 167 -20.26 -9.18 -9.66
C ALA A 167 -20.57 -7.81 -9.01
N ARG A 168 -21.78 -7.29 -9.27
CA ARG A 168 -22.20 -5.95 -8.80
C ARG A 168 -22.29 -5.87 -7.27
N GLY A 169 -22.78 -6.94 -6.62
CA GLY A 169 -22.87 -7.00 -5.17
C GLY A 169 -21.51 -7.05 -4.50
N ALA A 170 -20.59 -7.85 -5.04
CA ALA A 170 -19.22 -7.96 -4.56
C ALA A 170 -18.46 -6.63 -4.68
N GLU A 171 -18.57 -5.93 -5.82
CA GLU A 171 -17.93 -4.63 -6.03
C GLU A 171 -18.48 -3.53 -5.09
N LYS A 172 -19.80 -3.51 -4.88
CA LYS A 172 -20.42 -2.57 -3.94
C LYS A 172 -19.94 -2.80 -2.49
N LEU A 173 -19.81 -4.05 -2.07
CA LEU A 173 -19.27 -4.38 -0.76
C LEU A 173 -17.79 -4.00 -0.65
N ALA A 174 -16.98 -4.36 -1.66
CA ALA A 174 -15.56 -4.07 -1.70
C ALA A 174 -15.26 -2.57 -1.62
N SER A 175 -15.99 -1.76 -2.38
CA SER A 175 -15.87 -0.29 -2.32
C SER A 175 -16.27 0.26 -0.94
N SER A 176 -17.31 -0.28 -0.31
CA SER A 176 -17.77 0.13 1.02
C SER A 176 -16.73 -0.18 2.13
N LEU A 177 -16.06 -1.33 2.05
CA LEU A 177 -15.00 -1.70 2.99
C LEU A 177 -13.82 -0.73 2.92
N ARG A 178 -13.45 -0.29 1.72
CA ARG A 178 -12.39 0.71 1.52
C ARG A 178 -12.76 2.09 2.10
N GLN A 179 -14.05 2.46 2.07
CA GLN A 179 -14.54 3.74 2.60
C GLN A 179 -14.57 3.78 4.13
N LYS A 180 -14.88 2.68 4.81
CA LYS A 180 -15.09 2.64 6.27
C LYS A 180 -13.83 2.63 7.12
N VAL A 181 -12.63 2.45 6.54
CA VAL A 181 -11.37 2.53 7.30
C VAL A 181 -11.04 3.97 7.73
N CYS A 182 -11.89 4.96 7.41
CA CYS A 182 -11.75 6.38 7.77
C CYS A 182 -12.74 6.80 8.87
N LEU A 183 -12.87 6.00 9.94
CA LEU A 183 -13.52 6.42 11.19
C LEU A 183 -12.51 6.33 12.33
N ASP A 184 -11.45 7.14 12.25
CA ASP A 184 -10.73 7.53 13.46
C ASP A 184 -11.61 8.57 14.14
N GLN A 185 -12.38 8.14 15.15
CA GLN A 185 -12.88 9.10 16.14
C GLN A 185 -11.66 9.68 16.84
N VAL A 186 -11.43 10.96 16.60
CA VAL A 186 -10.61 11.83 17.43
C VAL A 186 -11.21 11.78 18.83
N HIS A 187 -10.61 10.99 19.72
CA HIS A 187 -10.75 11.19 21.16
C HIS A 187 -9.70 12.25 21.53
N GLU A 188 -10.12 13.51 21.49
CA GLU A 188 -9.41 14.56 22.22
C GLU A 188 -9.62 14.31 23.73
N PRO A 189 -8.56 14.50 24.56
CA PRO A 189 -8.64 14.36 26.01
C PRO A 189 -9.50 15.43 26.69
#